data_AF-A0A944U074-F1
#
_entry.id   AF-A0A944U074-F1
#
_cell.length_a   1.000
_cell.length_b   1.000
_cell.length_c   1.000
_cell.angle_alpha   90.00
_cell.angle_beta   90.00
_cell.angle_gamma   90.00
#
_symmetry.space_group_name_H-M   'P 1'
#
loop_
_entity.id
_entity.type
_entity.pdbx_description
1 polymer ?
#
loop_
_entity_poly.entity_id
_entity_poly.type
_entity_poly.pdbx_seq_one_letter_code
_entity_poly.pdbx_strand_id
1 'polypeptide(L)'
;MNLANNLTNTAYVNVTIHEAKTHLSRLIQKAIHGEEIVISKGKLHLGNHWEEKLEEERRANRFHWLDLAPRHYEAIITLPRHHKDPFDRMLIAQAQCENLKILSCDQKLSLYTEGIVW
;
A
#
# COMPACT_ATOMS: atom_id res chain seq x y z
N MET A 1 -20.10 -28.06 13.96
CA MET A 1 -18.68 -27.97 14.34
C MET A 1 -18.28 -26.50 14.19
N ASN A 2 -18.27 -25.77 15.30
CA ASN A 2 -18.11 -24.32 15.35
C ASN A 2 -16.64 -23.93 15.10
N LEU A 3 -16.38 -23.17 14.02
CA LEU A 3 -15.08 -22.53 13.74
C LEU A 3 -15.16 -20.99 13.85
N ALA A 4 -16.17 -20.44 14.52
CA ALA A 4 -16.44 -18.99 14.49
C ALA A 4 -15.95 -18.18 15.72
N ASN A 5 -15.20 -18.75 16.66
CA ASN A 5 -14.83 -18.03 17.90
C ASN A 5 -13.33 -18.05 18.19
N ASN A 6 -12.52 -17.48 17.30
CA ASN A 6 -11.18 -16.98 17.62
C ASN A 6 -10.75 -15.94 16.56
N LEU A 7 -11.51 -14.84 16.44
CA LEU A 7 -11.04 -13.68 15.69
C LEU A 7 -10.33 -12.76 16.67
N THR A 8 -9.01 -12.82 16.59
CA THR A 8 -8.06 -12.06 17.37
C THR A 8 -8.38 -10.57 17.26
N ASN A 9 -8.39 -9.90 18.42
CA ASN A 9 -8.15 -8.47 18.51
C ASN A 9 -6.73 -8.20 17.97
N THR A 10 -6.57 -8.16 16.64
CA THR A 10 -5.28 -7.93 16.01
C THR A 10 -5.00 -6.43 16.14
N ALA A 11 -4.32 -6.05 17.22
CA ALA A 11 -3.89 -4.69 17.44
C ALA A 11 -2.79 -4.35 16.44
N TYR A 12 -3.16 -3.77 15.29
CA TYR A 12 -2.20 -3.24 14.31
C TYR A 12 -1.48 -2.01 14.88
N VAL A 13 -0.23 -1.82 14.46
CA VAL A 13 0.55 -0.62 14.79
C VAL A 13 0.28 0.43 13.72
N ASN A 14 -0.53 1.44 14.05
CA ASN A 14 -0.67 2.62 13.19
C ASN A 14 0.54 3.54 13.35
N VAL A 15 1.20 3.87 12.24
CA VAL A 15 2.29 4.85 12.19
C VAL A 15 2.04 5.86 11.09
N THR A 16 2.50 7.08 11.33
CA THR A 16 2.51 8.13 10.33
C THR A 16 3.62 7.91 9.30
N ILE A 17 3.49 8.51 8.12
CA ILE A 17 4.56 8.53 7.11
C ILE A 17 5.87 9.09 7.68
N HIS A 18 5.79 10.10 8.57
CA HIS A 18 6.98 10.66 9.20
C HIS A 18 7.67 9.63 10.09
N GLU A 19 6.93 8.97 10.98
CA GLU A 19 7.46 7.90 11.84
C GLU A 19 8.02 6.73 11.03
N ALA A 20 7.35 6.37 9.93
CA ALA A 20 7.84 5.33 9.04
C ALA A 20 9.20 5.67 8.43
N LYS A 21 9.41 6.94 8.03
CA LYS A 21 10.70 7.41 7.50
C LYS A 21 11.78 7.48 8.58
N THR A 22 11.42 7.89 9.80
CA THR A 22 12.37 8.07 10.91
C THR A 22 12.77 6.75 11.57
N HIS A 23 11.88 5.76 11.61
CA HIS A 23 12.04 4.52 12.37
C HIS A 23 11.92 3.25 11.53
N LEU A 24 12.18 3.33 10.22
CA LEU A 24 11.96 2.24 9.26
C LEU A 24 12.55 0.89 9.72
N SER A 25 13.80 0.87 10.17
CA SER A 25 14.46 -0.38 10.61
C SER A 25 13.73 -1.07 11.76
N ARG A 26 13.18 -0.29 12.70
CA ARG A 26 12.40 -0.82 13.83
C ARG A 26 11.06 -1.39 13.35
N LEU A 27 10.41 -0.72 12.41
CA LEU A 27 9.15 -1.20 11.83
C LEU A 27 9.36 -2.48 11.04
N ILE A 28 10.44 -2.57 10.25
CA ILE A 28 10.78 -3.81 9.55
C ILE A 28 10.99 -4.96 10.53
N GLN A 29 11.69 -4.73 11.65
CA GLN A 29 11.84 -5.76 12.67
C GLN A 29 10.49 -6.20 13.22
N LYS A 30 9.60 -5.28 13.59
CA LYS A 30 8.25 -5.60 14.07
C LYS A 30 7.45 -6.44 13.06
N ALA A 31 7.49 -6.05 11.79
CA ALA A 31 6.82 -6.79 10.71
C ALA A 31 7.38 -8.22 10.53
N ILE A 32 8.70 -8.38 10.62
CA ILE A 32 9.35 -9.71 10.57
C ILE A 32 8.89 -10.60 11.73
N HIS A 33 8.56 -10.01 12.89
CA HIS A 33 8.03 -10.74 14.05
C HIS A 33 6.50 -10.97 13.99
N GLY A 34 5.86 -10.64 12.86
CA GLY A 34 4.43 -10.87 12.63
C GLY A 34 3.52 -9.75 13.12
N GLU A 35 4.05 -8.59 13.52
CA GLU A 35 3.21 -7.43 13.80
C GLU A 35 2.70 -6.81 12.50
N GLU A 36 1.40 -6.56 12.44
CA GLU A 36 0.81 -5.80 11.35
C GLU A 36 1.07 -4.30 11.54
N ILE A 37 1.62 -3.66 10.51
CA ILE A 37 1.99 -2.24 10.55
C ILE A 37 1.23 -1.50 9.47
N VAL A 38 0.42 -0.54 9.89
CA VAL A 38 -0.35 0.32 9.00
C VAL A 38 0.34 1.69 8.93
N ILE A 39 0.94 1.99 7.77
CA ILE A 39 1.51 3.31 7.50
C ILE A 39 0.43 4.17 6.85
N SER A 40 0.18 5.36 7.41
CA SER A 40 -0.85 6.26 6.92
C SER A 40 -0.44 7.73 7.05
N LYS A 41 -1.11 8.62 6.30
CA LYS A 41 -0.78 10.07 6.30
C LYS A 41 -1.06 10.74 7.66
N GLY A 42 -1.95 10.17 8.46
CA GLY A 42 -2.27 10.57 9.83
C GLY A 42 -2.83 9.36 10.60
N LYS A 43 -3.15 9.53 11.89
CA LYS A 43 -3.68 8.41 12.69
C LYS A 43 -5.00 7.91 12.09
N LEU A 44 -4.98 6.68 11.59
CA LEU A 44 -6.14 6.02 11.01
C LEU A 44 -6.76 5.09 12.05
N HIS A 45 -8.02 5.33 12.36
CA HIS A 45 -8.82 4.42 13.17
C HIS A 45 -9.58 3.49 12.22
N LEU A 46 -8.98 2.35 11.92
CA LEU A 46 -9.68 1.26 11.26
C LEU A 46 -10.67 0.70 12.27
N GLY A 47 -11.97 0.76 11.94
CA GLY A 47 -13.02 0.18 12.77
C GLY A 47 -12.85 -1.33 12.92
N ASN A 48 -13.59 -1.93 13.84
CA ASN A 48 -13.61 -3.39 13.98
C ASN A 48 -13.99 -4.04 12.64
N HIS A 49 -13.37 -5.17 12.31
CA HIS A 49 -13.63 -5.94 11.08
C HIS A 49 -13.35 -5.20 9.76
N TRP A 50 -12.47 -4.20 9.75
CA TRP A 50 -12.11 -3.49 8.52
C TRP A 50 -11.56 -4.41 7.43
N GLU A 51 -10.87 -5.49 7.82
CA GLU A 51 -10.31 -6.51 6.91
C GLU A 51 -11.42 -7.25 6.15
N GLU A 52 -12.45 -7.71 6.88
CA GLU A 52 -13.62 -8.39 6.31
C GLU A 52 -14.34 -7.46 5.33
N LYS A 53 -14.58 -6.22 5.74
CA LYS A 53 -15.22 -5.21 4.89
C LYS A 53 -14.40 -4.91 3.63
N LEU A 54 -13.07 -4.81 3.75
CA LEU A 54 -12.19 -4.58 2.62
C LEU A 54 -12.25 -5.74 1.62
N GLU A 55 -12.25 -6.98 2.12
CA GLU A 55 -12.36 -8.17 1.27
C GLU A 55 -13.73 -8.28 0.60
N GLU A 56 -14.81 -7.92 1.29
CA GLU A 56 -16.16 -7.82 0.72
C GLU A 56 -16.21 -6.81 -0.44
N GLU A 57 -15.73 -5.58 -0.21
CA GLU A 57 -15.66 -4.53 -1.24
C GLU A 57 -14.79 -4.95 -2.42
N ARG A 58 -13.64 -5.57 -2.16
CA ARG A 58 -12.73 -6.08 -3.20
C ARG A 58 -13.44 -7.09 -4.09
N ARG A 59 -14.17 -8.04 -3.49
CA ARG A 59 -14.94 -9.06 -4.24
C ARG A 59 -16.10 -8.45 -5.00
N ALA A 60 -16.90 -7.59 -4.37
CA ALA A 60 -18.06 -6.94 -4.98
C ALA A 60 -17.67 -6.12 -6.22
N ASN A 61 -16.54 -5.41 -6.13
CA ASN A 61 -16.02 -4.57 -7.21
C ASN A 61 -15.08 -5.30 -8.18
N ARG A 62 -14.83 -6.61 -7.97
CA ARG A 62 -13.92 -7.45 -8.77
C ARG A 62 -12.49 -6.87 -8.85
N PHE A 63 -12.03 -6.27 -7.76
CA PHE A 63 -10.64 -5.87 -7.65
C PHE A 63 -9.74 -7.08 -7.38
N HIS A 64 -8.52 -7.00 -7.88
CA HIS A 64 -7.50 -8.02 -7.66
C HIS A 64 -6.37 -7.41 -6.83
N TRP A 65 -5.83 -8.20 -5.89
CA TRP A 65 -4.57 -7.87 -5.26
C TRP A 65 -3.48 -7.90 -6.32
N LEU A 66 -2.59 -6.91 -6.29
CA LEU A 66 -1.43 -6.84 -7.15
C LEU A 66 -0.18 -6.84 -6.29
N ASP A 67 0.44 -8.01 -6.21
CA ASP A 67 1.63 -8.20 -5.38
C ASP A 67 2.82 -7.41 -5.91
N LEU A 68 3.66 -6.97 -4.98
CA LEU A 68 4.95 -6.38 -5.30
C LEU A 68 5.98 -7.48 -5.60
N ALA A 69 6.80 -7.24 -6.61
CA ALA A 69 7.86 -8.12 -7.06
C ALA A 69 9.20 -7.36 -7.13
N PRO A 70 10.35 -8.07 -7.03
CA PRO A 70 11.70 -7.48 -7.10
C PRO A 70 11.90 -6.42 -8.21
N ARG A 71 11.35 -6.69 -9.41
CA ARG A 71 11.40 -5.77 -10.57
C ARG A 71 10.78 -4.40 -10.31
N HIS A 72 9.77 -4.30 -9.44
CA HIS A 72 9.11 -3.03 -9.11
C HIS A 72 10.03 -2.13 -8.31
N TYR A 73 10.79 -2.68 -7.35
CA TYR A 73 11.73 -1.91 -6.55
C TYR A 73 12.93 -1.43 -7.38
N GLU A 74 13.40 -2.26 -8.31
CA GLU A 74 14.47 -1.90 -9.25
C GLU A 74 14.05 -0.73 -10.15
N ALA A 75 12.82 -0.75 -10.66
CA ALA A 75 12.28 0.32 -11.49
C ALA A 75 12.18 1.68 -10.75
N ILE A 76 12.04 1.69 -9.42
CA ILE A 76 12.03 2.94 -8.64
C ILE A 76 13.38 3.67 -8.70
N ILE A 77 14.48 2.92 -8.84
CA ILE A 77 15.85 3.48 -8.84
C ILE A 77 16.05 4.36 -10.08
N THR A 78 15.52 3.94 -11.23
CA THR A 78 15.63 4.66 -12.50
C THR A 78 14.52 5.70 -12.68
N LEU A 79 13.47 5.64 -11.87
CA LEU A 79 12.31 6.53 -11.98
C LEU A 79 12.66 8.00 -11.70
N PRO A 80 12.31 8.95 -12.58
CA PRO A 80 12.52 10.39 -12.35
C PRO A 80 11.98 10.91 -11.01
N ARG A 81 12.57 11.98 -10.48
CA ARG A 81 12.24 12.51 -9.15
C ARG A 81 11.21 13.64 -9.18
N HIS A 82 10.01 13.39 -9.69
CA HIS A 82 8.89 14.35 -9.67
C HIS A 82 8.01 14.25 -8.40
N HIS A 83 7.84 13.05 -7.83
CA HIS A 83 7.20 12.80 -6.53
C HIS A 83 8.23 12.61 -5.41
N LYS A 84 7.87 13.10 -4.21
CA LYS A 84 8.64 12.88 -2.97
C LYS A 84 8.12 11.70 -2.15
N ASP A 85 6.88 11.27 -2.41
CA ASP A 85 6.27 10.17 -1.68
C ASP A 85 6.79 8.82 -2.22
N PRO A 86 7.40 7.97 -1.37
CA PRO A 86 7.84 6.65 -1.81
C PRO A 86 6.70 5.73 -2.26
N PHE A 87 5.47 5.91 -1.75
CA PHE A 87 4.32 5.08 -2.13
C PHE A 87 3.82 5.43 -3.54
N ASP A 88 3.70 6.72 -3.87
CA ASP A 88 3.36 7.16 -5.24
C ASP A 88 4.39 6.63 -6.24
N ARG A 89 5.68 6.71 -5.89
CA ARG A 89 6.76 6.19 -6.75
C ARG A 89 6.69 4.67 -6.93
N MET A 90 6.29 3.93 -5.89
CA MET A 90 6.06 2.48 -6.00
C MET A 90 4.88 2.18 -6.91
N LEU A 91 3.75 2.87 -6.76
CA LEU A 91 2.57 2.70 -7.62
C LEU A 91 2.89 2.96 -9.09
N ILE A 92 3.64 4.02 -9.38
CA ILE A 92 4.10 4.35 -10.73
C ILE A 92 4.99 3.24 -11.28
N ALA A 93 6.00 2.81 -10.52
CA ALA A 93 6.94 1.78 -10.94
C ALA A 93 6.23 0.45 -11.22
N GLN A 94 5.32 0.04 -10.33
CA GLN A 94 4.52 -1.17 -10.49
C GLN A 94 3.64 -1.08 -11.75
N ALA A 95 2.94 0.03 -11.95
CA ALA A 95 2.10 0.21 -13.15
C ALA A 95 2.92 0.17 -14.45
N GLN A 96 4.11 0.77 -14.48
CA GLN A 96 4.99 0.72 -15.64
C GLN A 96 5.50 -0.71 -15.92
N CYS A 97 5.92 -1.43 -14.88
CA CYS A 97 6.37 -2.82 -15.03
C CYS A 97 5.27 -3.78 -15.47
N GLU A 98 4.04 -3.58 -14.99
CA GLU A 98 2.89 -4.43 -15.33
C GLU A 98 2.13 -3.95 -16.58
N ASN A 99 2.59 -2.86 -17.22
CA ASN A 99 1.90 -2.22 -18.34
C ASN A 99 0.43 -1.87 -18.04
N LEU A 100 0.19 -1.35 -16.84
CA LEU A 100 -1.12 -0.94 -16.34
C LEU A 100 -1.30 0.58 -16.47
N LYS A 101 -2.58 0.99 -16.54
CA LYS A 101 -2.96 2.41 -16.44
C LYS A 101 -3.24 2.78 -15.00
N ILE A 102 -2.93 4.02 -14.63
CA ILE A 102 -3.26 4.58 -13.32
C ILE A 102 -4.46 5.50 -13.47
N LEU A 103 -5.53 5.22 -12.72
CA LEU A 103 -6.64 6.15 -12.54
C LEU A 103 -6.32 7.07 -11.36
N SER A 104 -6.19 8.38 -11.59
CA SER A 104 -5.84 9.32 -10.52
C SER A 104 -6.25 10.75 -10.84
N CYS A 105 -6.54 11.52 -9.79
CA CYS A 105 -6.74 12.97 -9.89
C CYS A 105 -5.44 13.79 -9.76
N ASP A 106 -4.26 13.15 -9.64
CA ASP A 106 -2.97 13.84 -9.58
C ASP A 106 -2.33 14.05 -10.96
N GLN A 107 -2.41 15.29 -11.45
CA GLN A 107 -1.81 15.76 -12.70
C GLN A 107 -0.31 15.55 -12.82
N LYS A 108 0.44 15.44 -11.72
CA LYS A 108 1.88 15.20 -11.78
C LYS A 108 2.25 13.80 -12.28
N LEU A 109 1.30 12.85 -12.26
CA LEU A 109 1.55 11.50 -12.76
C LEU A 109 1.80 11.46 -14.27
N SER A 110 1.29 12.44 -15.03
CA SER A 110 1.57 12.53 -16.48
C SER A 110 3.04 12.80 -16.80
N LEU A 111 3.85 13.23 -15.81
CA LEU A 111 5.30 13.38 -15.96
C LEU A 111 6.05 12.04 -15.98
N TYR A 112 5.36 10.93 -15.66
CA TYR A 112 5.96 9.60 -15.59
C TYR A 112 5.54 8.69 -16.74
N THR A 113 4.29 8.79 -17.19
CA THR A 113 3.71 7.89 -18.17
C THR A 113 2.50 8.53 -18.84
N GLU A 114 2.25 8.14 -20.09
CA GLU A 114 1.02 8.48 -20.81
C GLU A 114 -0.18 7.59 -20.39
N GLY A 115 0.06 6.55 -19.58
CA GLY A 115 -0.95 5.62 -19.08
C GLY A 115 -1.86 6.17 -17.96
N ILE A 116 -2.11 7.47 -17.91
CA ILE A 116 -2.97 8.08 -16.87
C ILE A 116 -4.40 8.25 -17.39
N VAL A 117 -5.36 7.83 -16.58
CA VAL A 117 -6.80 8.05 -16.78
C VAL A 117 -7.30 9.00 -15.68
N TRP A 118 -8.17 9.94 -16.05
CA TRP A 118 -8.79 10.93 -15.15
C TRP A 118 -10.18 10.49 -14.73
#